data_AF-A0A3A8KJ24-F1
#
_entry.id   AF-A0A3A8KJ24-F1
#
_cell.length_a   1.000
_cell.length_b   1.000
_cell.length_c   1.000
_cell.angle_alpha   90.00
_cell.angle_beta   90.00
_cell.angle_gamma   90.00
#
_symmetry.space_group_name_H-M   'P 1'
#
loop_
_entity.id
_entity.type
_entity.pdbx_description
1 polymer ?
#
loop_
_entity_poly.entity_id
_entity_poly.type
_entity_poly.pdbx_seq_one_letter_code
_entity_poly.pdbx_strand_id
1 'polypeptide(L)'
;MSTIQRGIPNRVEPRTPERADAQPVTKPAVRDNAVRAELARDVFQATPGTRSAVSLGAETTVARATSTTAVAPTALTEAEQKSAEQAIANASDGRDASYVSDWLKNNPDPAKQAAFMDLMFKFEGVAGAILDNVQRLPEADRARLSGALDNAYRSGAVTPGELQKAVAAAYSGALPGATHEGLAGIVAGTGNADLIETYAKKEMEIIRADGGYDQQRSAAVATALAGLPPDRLQSFLANNKEGMADVLKNINADVDASYSPALGKLLDAAGRINPPTAESLKLFSDSIGKLGENRESRAAAARFFTQHGDAVLASMQDKSGSLNLDGQKKMSEFFTRTLFSPPEFEGQDAFRQDVMSRLQSMSTDLEQHATENPPSQDSKRAARLMGGLVGALEGGFQIAVEELNKRNDAVKGMVDLLFSAKSFLPDLPIPGAGKLKDLTIDQLQKWVTSNLQEKAQKPEDAIPFHGAFGEQISNPDLRTDYDAARDTAFVNRQRGLT
;
A
#
# COMPACT_ATOMS: atom_id res chain seq x y z
N MET A 1 42.01 3.07 -15.50
CA MET A 1 41.13 4.07 -14.84
C MET A 1 41.42 5.41 -15.50
N SER A 2 40.47 5.97 -16.24
CA SER A 2 40.60 7.30 -16.87
C SER A 2 39.44 8.15 -16.38
N THR A 3 39.75 9.22 -15.65
CA THR A 3 38.80 10.21 -15.14
C THR A 3 38.45 11.16 -16.28
N ILE A 4 37.23 11.06 -16.80
CA ILE A 4 36.70 11.98 -17.80
C ILE A 4 36.37 13.30 -17.10
N GLN A 5 37.13 14.36 -17.40
CA GLN A 5 36.77 15.74 -17.02
C GLN A 5 35.53 16.18 -17.82
N ARG A 6 34.39 16.33 -17.13
CA ARG A 6 33.13 16.81 -17.72
C ARG A 6 33.12 18.34 -17.73
N GLY A 7 32.89 18.94 -18.90
CA GLY A 7 32.71 20.40 -19.05
C GLY A 7 31.35 20.87 -18.51
N ILE A 8 31.30 22.11 -18.03
CA ILE A 8 30.11 22.78 -17.50
C ILE A 8 29.35 23.45 -18.67
N PRO A 9 28.09 23.09 -18.96
CA PRO A 9 27.30 23.78 -19.98
C PRO A 9 26.76 25.13 -19.48
N ASN A 10 26.50 26.05 -20.43
CA ASN A 10 26.02 27.40 -20.15
C ASN A 10 24.59 27.40 -19.59
N ARG A 11 24.39 28.21 -18.54
CA ARG A 11 23.13 28.40 -17.83
C ARG A 11 22.06 29.00 -18.75
N VAL A 12 20.91 28.32 -18.87
CA VAL A 12 19.68 28.94 -19.40
C VAL A 12 19.05 29.72 -18.25
N GLU A 13 18.97 31.05 -18.36
CA GLU A 13 18.40 31.90 -17.33
C GLU A 13 16.87 31.90 -17.39
N PRO A 14 16.15 31.45 -16.35
CA PRO A 14 14.76 31.83 -16.17
C PRO A 14 14.70 33.30 -15.73
N ARG A 15 13.81 34.09 -16.34
CA ARG A 15 13.56 35.49 -15.95
C ARG A 15 13.06 35.56 -14.50
N THR A 16 13.88 36.14 -13.62
CA THR A 16 13.52 36.44 -12.22
C THR A 16 12.75 37.76 -12.12
N PRO A 17 11.60 37.83 -11.44
CA PRO A 17 11.08 39.09 -10.92
C PRO A 17 11.84 39.49 -9.64
N GLU A 18 12.22 40.76 -9.61
CA GLU A 18 13.05 41.49 -8.63
C GLU A 18 12.62 41.28 -7.17
N ARG A 19 13.57 40.96 -6.28
CA ARG A 19 13.38 40.86 -4.82
C ARG A 19 14.22 41.94 -4.14
N ALA A 20 13.58 42.77 -3.33
CA ALA A 20 14.23 43.75 -2.46
C ALA A 20 14.91 43.07 -1.25
N ASP A 21 15.97 43.75 -0.82
CA ASP A 21 17.07 43.39 0.09
C ASP A 21 16.79 42.65 1.41
N ALA A 22 17.81 41.91 1.84
CA ALA A 22 17.95 41.27 3.15
C ALA A 22 18.82 42.12 4.11
N GLN A 23 18.60 41.94 5.43
CA GLN A 23 19.60 42.25 6.46
C GLN A 23 19.94 40.98 7.29
N PRO A 24 21.20 40.78 7.71
CA PRO A 24 21.69 39.57 8.36
C PRO A 24 21.78 39.67 9.90
N VAL A 25 21.64 38.55 10.61
CA VAL A 25 22.03 38.43 12.03
C VAL A 25 22.80 37.12 12.27
N THR A 26 23.91 37.27 12.99
CA THR A 26 24.97 36.31 13.34
C THR A 26 24.67 35.41 14.55
N LYS A 27 25.02 34.10 14.43
CA LYS A 27 25.64 33.10 15.37
C LYS A 27 25.42 33.19 16.91
N PRO A 28 25.42 32.07 17.70
CA PRO A 28 26.57 31.16 17.77
C PRO A 28 26.33 29.65 18.10
N ALA A 29 27.44 28.92 18.08
CA ALA A 29 27.63 27.47 18.26
C ALA A 29 27.58 26.98 19.71
N VAL A 30 27.20 25.71 19.94
CA VAL A 30 27.54 24.92 21.15
C VAL A 30 27.79 23.44 20.79
N ARG A 31 28.74 22.84 21.52
CA ARG A 31 29.44 21.56 21.39
C ARG A 31 28.69 20.32 21.92
N ASP A 32 29.13 19.16 21.41
CA ASP A 32 29.36 17.82 22.00
C ASP A 32 28.57 17.35 23.23
N ASN A 33 28.01 16.14 23.14
CA ASN A 33 28.44 15.02 23.99
C ASN A 33 27.95 13.65 23.47
N ALA A 34 28.88 12.71 23.43
CA ALA A 34 28.66 11.28 23.25
C ALA A 34 28.24 10.61 24.57
N VAL A 35 27.25 9.71 24.54
CA VAL A 35 27.09 8.65 25.55
C VAL A 35 26.61 7.37 24.87
N ARG A 36 27.36 6.29 25.13
CA ARG A 36 27.18 4.89 24.77
C ARG A 36 25.82 4.32 25.22
N ALA A 37 25.29 3.39 24.44
CA ALA A 37 24.45 2.30 24.94
C ALA A 37 24.82 0.99 24.22
N GLU A 38 25.72 0.23 24.85
CA GLU A 38 25.82 -1.23 24.70
C GLU A 38 24.75 -1.89 25.61
N LEU A 39 24.39 -3.13 25.26
CA LEU A 39 23.58 -4.12 26.00
C LEU A 39 22.07 -4.17 25.69
N ALA A 40 21.71 -5.06 24.76
CA ALA A 40 20.88 -6.24 25.07
C ALA A 40 20.81 -7.17 23.83
N ARG A 41 21.60 -8.24 23.87
CA ARG A 41 21.42 -9.45 23.06
C ARG A 41 20.53 -10.40 23.86
N ASP A 42 19.47 -10.93 23.25
CA ASP A 42 18.89 -12.25 23.52
C ASP A 42 18.00 -12.62 22.31
N VAL A 43 18.42 -13.53 21.44
CA VAL A 43 18.20 -15.00 21.47
C VAL A 43 16.72 -15.37 21.38
N PHE A 44 16.25 -15.59 20.14
CA PHE A 44 15.21 -16.57 19.81
C PHE A 44 15.49 -17.11 18.39
N GLN A 45 16.09 -18.29 18.31
CA GLN A 45 16.11 -19.12 17.11
C GLN A 45 14.91 -20.06 17.18
N ALA A 46 14.01 -19.98 16.19
CA ALA A 46 12.98 -20.98 15.95
C ALA A 46 13.11 -21.49 14.51
N THR A 47 13.37 -22.78 14.39
CA THR A 47 13.55 -23.55 13.15
C THR A 47 12.22 -23.65 12.37
N PRO A 48 12.16 -23.42 11.05
CA PRO A 48 10.92 -23.61 10.28
C PRO A 48 10.74 -25.09 9.88
N GLY A 49 9.61 -25.67 10.30
CA GLY A 49 9.09 -26.93 9.78
C GLY A 49 8.30 -26.71 8.48
N THR A 50 8.58 -27.56 7.49
CA THR A 50 8.00 -27.59 6.15
C THR A 50 6.49 -27.88 6.15
N ARG A 51 5.68 -27.00 5.53
CA ARG A 51 4.35 -27.35 4.99
C ARG A 51 4.16 -26.75 3.60
N SER A 52 3.78 -27.62 2.67
CA SER A 52 3.64 -27.38 1.24
C SER A 52 2.50 -26.40 0.92
N ALA A 53 2.82 -25.33 0.20
CA ALA A 53 1.83 -24.44 -0.40
C ALA A 53 1.38 -25.00 -1.77
N VAL A 54 0.08 -25.28 -1.90
CA VAL A 54 -0.56 -25.54 -3.19
C VAL A 54 -0.73 -24.18 -3.88
N SER A 55 0.07 -23.96 -4.92
CA SER A 55 -0.02 -22.78 -5.78
C SER A 55 -1.21 -22.92 -6.72
N LEU A 56 -2.22 -22.05 -6.55
CA LEU A 56 -3.27 -21.82 -7.54
C LEU A 56 -3.04 -20.44 -8.18
N GLY A 57 -2.55 -20.47 -9.42
CA GLY A 57 -2.87 -19.52 -10.48
C GLY A 57 -2.73 -18.04 -10.19
N ALA A 58 -1.50 -17.54 -10.11
CA ALA A 58 -1.18 -16.17 -10.50
C ALA A 58 -0.30 -16.25 -11.75
N GLU A 59 -0.81 -15.79 -12.89
CA GLU A 59 0.01 -15.53 -14.07
C GLU A 59 1.06 -14.50 -13.66
N THR A 60 2.26 -15.00 -13.41
CA THR A 60 3.43 -14.18 -13.15
C THR A 60 3.88 -13.60 -14.48
N THR A 61 3.55 -12.34 -14.74
CA THR A 61 4.46 -11.48 -15.50
C THR A 61 5.73 -11.36 -14.68
N VAL A 62 6.60 -12.35 -14.83
CA VAL A 62 7.97 -12.33 -14.33
C VAL A 62 8.64 -11.14 -15.00
N ALA A 63 8.87 -10.07 -14.24
CA ALA A 63 9.81 -9.03 -14.64
C ALA A 63 11.17 -9.73 -14.82
N ARG A 64 11.52 -9.98 -16.08
CA ARG A 64 12.80 -10.55 -16.46
C ARG A 64 13.86 -9.56 -16.01
N ALA A 65 14.56 -9.87 -14.93
CA ALA A 65 15.83 -9.21 -14.61
C ALA A 65 16.82 -9.57 -15.73
N THR A 66 16.76 -8.86 -16.85
CA THR A 66 17.81 -8.92 -17.84
C THR A 66 19.00 -8.21 -17.26
N SER A 67 20.02 -8.98 -16.91
CA SER A 67 21.39 -8.53 -16.68
C SER A 67 21.94 -7.91 -17.97
N THR A 68 21.43 -6.75 -18.37
CA THR A 68 22.00 -5.96 -19.46
C THR A 68 23.25 -5.29 -18.93
N THR A 69 24.40 -5.62 -19.50
CA THR A 69 25.66 -4.93 -19.25
C THR A 69 25.46 -3.44 -19.50
N ALA A 70 25.79 -2.60 -18.51
CA ALA A 70 25.65 -1.15 -18.63
C ALA A 70 26.47 -0.64 -19.83
N VAL A 71 25.86 0.19 -20.67
CA VAL A 71 26.52 0.75 -21.85
C VAL A 71 27.07 2.12 -21.50
N ALA A 72 28.38 2.29 -21.62
CA ALA A 72 29.03 3.56 -21.33
C ALA A 72 28.50 4.66 -22.26
N PRO A 73 28.29 5.90 -21.75
CA PRO A 73 27.81 7.00 -22.56
C PRO A 73 28.82 7.32 -23.67
N THR A 74 28.32 7.54 -24.88
CA THR A 74 29.13 8.00 -26.02
C THR A 74 28.98 9.51 -26.17
N ALA A 75 30.03 10.20 -26.62
CA ALA A 75 29.94 11.62 -26.93
C ALA A 75 28.89 11.86 -28.03
N LEU A 76 27.93 12.74 -27.76
CA LEU A 76 26.98 13.20 -28.77
C LEU A 76 27.74 14.07 -29.78
N THR A 77 27.41 13.93 -31.08
CA THR A 77 27.86 14.88 -32.09
C THR A 77 27.29 16.28 -31.81
N GLU A 78 27.88 17.34 -32.37
CA GLU A 78 27.37 18.71 -32.16
C GLU A 78 25.90 18.88 -32.56
N ALA A 79 25.47 18.21 -33.63
CA ALA A 79 24.09 18.22 -34.08
C ALA A 79 23.16 17.48 -33.11
N GLU A 80 23.58 16.31 -32.60
CA GLU A 80 22.83 15.53 -31.62
C GLU A 80 22.74 16.26 -30.27
N GLN A 81 23.82 16.90 -29.83
CA GLN A 81 23.83 17.70 -28.61
C GLN A 81 22.86 18.88 -28.72
N LYS A 82 22.92 19.67 -29.81
CA LYS A 82 21.97 20.76 -30.02
C LYS A 82 20.52 20.27 -30.07
N SER A 83 20.28 19.14 -30.72
CA SER A 83 18.94 18.53 -30.77
C SER A 83 18.49 18.04 -29.38
N ALA A 84 19.39 17.52 -28.55
CA ALA A 84 19.11 17.09 -27.19
C ALA A 84 18.79 18.28 -26.28
N GLU A 85 19.59 19.34 -26.33
CA GLU A 85 19.36 20.59 -25.60
C GLU A 85 18.00 21.21 -25.99
N GLN A 86 17.68 21.23 -27.29
CA GLN A 86 16.37 21.71 -27.77
C GLN A 86 15.22 20.84 -27.27
N ALA A 87 15.37 19.51 -27.24
CA ALA A 87 14.34 18.62 -26.72
C ALA A 87 14.11 18.84 -25.22
N ILE A 88 15.17 19.03 -24.44
CA ILE A 88 15.09 19.36 -23.00
C ILE A 88 14.41 20.70 -22.79
N ALA A 89 14.78 21.73 -23.56
CA ALA A 89 14.17 23.06 -23.49
C ALA A 89 12.67 23.01 -23.82
N ASN A 90 12.30 22.35 -24.93
CA ASN A 90 10.89 22.20 -25.32
C ASN A 90 10.08 21.41 -24.29
N ALA A 91 10.66 20.35 -23.71
CA ALA A 91 10.00 19.57 -22.68
C ALA A 91 9.81 20.38 -21.38
N SER A 92 10.80 21.20 -21.00
CA SER A 92 10.72 22.05 -19.82
C SER A 92 9.70 23.18 -20.00
N ASP A 93 9.79 23.93 -21.08
CA ASP A 93 8.94 25.08 -21.37
C ASP A 93 7.48 24.65 -21.62
N GLY A 94 7.30 23.57 -22.37
CA GLY A 94 5.99 23.02 -22.73
C GLY A 94 5.37 22.13 -21.65
N ARG A 95 6.12 21.75 -20.61
CA ARG A 95 5.74 20.71 -19.62
C ARG A 95 5.26 19.43 -20.30
N ASP A 96 5.99 19.01 -21.31
CA ASP A 96 5.64 17.87 -22.16
C ASP A 96 6.85 16.95 -22.34
N ALA A 97 6.83 15.82 -21.63
CA ALA A 97 7.87 14.81 -21.72
C ALA A 97 7.92 14.09 -23.09
N SER A 98 6.96 14.35 -24.00
CA SER A 98 6.93 13.75 -25.33
C SER A 98 8.18 14.10 -26.14
N TYR A 99 8.68 15.34 -26.04
CA TYR A 99 9.91 15.76 -26.72
C TYR A 99 11.13 14.94 -26.30
N VAL A 100 11.22 14.59 -25.00
CA VAL A 100 12.29 13.70 -24.52
C VAL A 100 12.09 12.28 -25.03
N SER A 101 10.87 11.75 -24.93
CA SER A 101 10.57 10.41 -25.42
C SER A 101 10.84 10.26 -26.92
N ASP A 102 10.48 11.26 -27.73
CA ASP A 102 10.68 11.28 -29.17
C ASP A 102 12.16 11.39 -29.53
N TRP A 103 12.95 12.15 -28.76
CA TRP A 103 14.41 12.15 -28.92
C TRP A 103 14.99 10.75 -28.69
N LEU A 104 14.56 10.06 -27.61
CA LEU A 104 14.98 8.68 -27.32
C LEU A 104 14.51 7.68 -28.38
N LYS A 105 13.34 7.91 -29.01
CA LYS A 105 12.86 7.11 -30.16
C LYS A 105 13.74 7.25 -31.38
N ASN A 106 14.11 8.48 -31.70
CA ASN A 106 14.93 8.78 -32.87
C ASN A 106 16.41 8.39 -32.67
N ASN A 107 16.82 8.15 -31.42
CA ASN A 107 18.16 7.74 -31.04
C ASN A 107 18.11 6.45 -30.20
N PRO A 108 17.90 5.27 -30.84
CA PRO A 108 17.72 4.01 -30.11
C PRO A 108 19.01 3.45 -29.48
N ASP A 109 20.17 4.04 -29.78
CA ASP A 109 21.46 3.62 -29.22
C ASP A 109 21.53 3.89 -27.69
N PRO A 110 21.64 2.86 -26.84
CA PRO A 110 21.70 3.02 -25.38
C PRO A 110 22.82 3.94 -24.90
N ALA A 111 23.95 4.01 -25.61
CA ALA A 111 25.06 4.89 -25.24
C ALA A 111 24.72 6.37 -25.46
N LYS A 112 23.97 6.67 -26.52
CA LYS A 112 23.46 8.02 -26.81
C LYS A 112 22.34 8.40 -25.87
N GLN A 113 21.47 7.46 -25.51
CA GLN A 113 20.42 7.67 -24.51
C GLN A 113 21.02 7.95 -23.13
N ALA A 114 22.07 7.24 -22.73
CA ALA A 114 22.79 7.52 -21.48
C ALA A 114 23.46 8.90 -21.49
N ALA A 115 24.05 9.32 -22.61
CA ALA A 115 24.62 10.65 -22.76
C ALA A 115 23.55 11.76 -22.74
N PHE A 116 22.38 11.50 -23.33
CA PHE A 116 21.23 12.40 -23.22
C PHE A 116 20.77 12.55 -21.77
N MET A 117 20.67 11.44 -21.02
CA MET A 117 20.32 11.48 -19.60
C MET A 117 21.37 12.23 -18.76
N ASP A 118 22.68 12.01 -18.99
CA ASP A 118 23.75 12.82 -18.36
C ASP A 118 23.55 14.32 -18.63
N LEU A 119 23.26 14.69 -19.87
CA LEU A 119 22.98 16.08 -20.22
C LEU A 119 21.74 16.63 -19.51
N MET A 120 20.64 15.88 -19.50
CA MET A 120 19.39 16.31 -18.87
C MET A 120 19.57 16.51 -17.35
N PHE A 121 20.21 15.57 -16.65
CA PHE A 121 20.40 15.63 -15.20
C PHE A 121 21.40 16.71 -14.75
N LYS A 122 22.25 17.25 -15.64
CA LYS A 122 23.03 18.48 -15.36
C LYS A 122 22.16 19.71 -15.13
N PHE A 123 20.91 19.70 -15.60
CA PHE A 123 19.94 20.75 -15.31
C PHE A 123 19.16 20.53 -13.99
N GLU A 124 19.61 19.57 -13.16
CA GLU A 124 19.14 19.36 -11.78
C GLU A 124 17.60 19.28 -11.70
N GLY A 125 16.95 20.19 -10.97
CA GLY A 125 15.49 20.20 -10.78
C GLY A 125 14.66 20.29 -12.07
N VAL A 126 15.23 20.78 -13.17
CA VAL A 126 14.57 20.76 -14.49
C VAL A 126 14.35 19.33 -14.97
N ALA A 127 15.32 18.45 -14.77
CA ALA A 127 15.20 17.03 -15.13
C ALA A 127 14.04 16.37 -14.37
N GLY A 128 13.95 16.64 -13.06
CA GLY A 128 12.84 16.16 -12.23
C GLY A 128 11.50 16.68 -12.71
N ALA A 129 11.38 17.99 -12.96
CA ALA A 129 10.15 18.61 -13.45
C ALA A 129 9.69 18.05 -14.81
N ILE A 130 10.62 17.77 -15.74
CA ILE A 130 10.29 17.13 -17.01
C ILE A 130 9.75 15.70 -16.76
N LEU A 131 10.44 14.92 -15.94
CA LEU A 131 10.08 13.53 -15.65
C LEU A 131 8.81 13.40 -14.79
N ASP A 132 8.42 14.43 -14.05
CA ASP A 132 7.13 14.47 -13.36
C ASP A 132 5.95 14.66 -14.34
N ASN A 133 6.18 15.22 -15.53
CA ASN A 133 5.15 15.45 -16.55
C ASN A 133 4.97 14.28 -17.54
N VAL A 134 5.27 13.04 -17.13
CA VAL A 134 5.21 11.84 -17.99
C VAL A 134 3.85 11.16 -18.05
N GLN A 135 2.87 11.60 -17.25
CA GLN A 135 1.58 10.91 -17.12
C GLN A 135 0.79 10.83 -18.44
N ARG A 136 0.96 11.82 -19.32
CA ARG A 136 0.32 11.88 -20.64
C ARG A 136 0.99 10.95 -21.67
N LEU A 137 2.17 10.40 -21.36
CA LEU A 137 2.87 9.51 -22.26
C LEU A 137 2.25 8.11 -22.27
N PRO A 138 2.25 7.43 -23.43
CA PRO A 138 1.96 6.00 -23.51
C PRO A 138 2.88 5.16 -22.61
N GLU A 139 2.41 4.00 -22.17
CA GLU A 139 3.20 3.12 -21.30
C GLU A 139 4.54 2.69 -21.90
N ALA A 140 4.57 2.38 -23.20
CA ALA A 140 5.79 2.04 -23.92
C ALA A 140 6.85 3.17 -23.89
N ASP A 141 6.39 4.42 -23.87
CA ASP A 141 7.25 5.59 -23.82
C ASP A 141 7.78 5.84 -22.40
N ARG A 142 6.95 5.60 -21.38
CA ARG A 142 7.40 5.60 -19.98
C ARG A 142 8.41 4.49 -19.71
N ALA A 143 8.18 3.27 -20.22
CA ALA A 143 9.11 2.16 -20.10
C ALA A 143 10.47 2.46 -20.78
N ARG A 144 10.45 3.16 -21.92
CA ARG A 144 11.67 3.63 -22.59
C ARG A 144 12.44 4.64 -21.75
N LEU A 145 11.75 5.60 -21.14
CA LEU A 145 12.36 6.57 -20.22
C LEU A 145 12.98 5.87 -19.01
N SER A 146 12.28 4.90 -18.41
CA SER A 146 12.82 4.07 -17.32
C SER A 146 14.07 3.29 -17.75
N GLY A 147 14.05 2.65 -18.92
CA GLY A 147 15.20 1.91 -19.44
C GLY A 147 16.42 2.81 -19.71
N ALA A 148 16.19 4.00 -20.27
CA ALA A 148 17.25 4.98 -20.51
C ALA A 148 17.83 5.52 -19.19
N LEU A 149 16.99 5.79 -18.19
CA LEU A 149 17.44 6.20 -16.85
C LEU A 149 18.22 5.11 -16.14
N ASP A 150 17.76 3.85 -16.16
CA ASP A 150 18.49 2.71 -15.56
C ASP A 150 19.87 2.56 -16.18
N ASN A 151 19.96 2.55 -17.53
CA ASN A 151 21.23 2.44 -18.21
C ASN A 151 22.18 3.58 -17.85
N ALA A 152 21.68 4.82 -17.82
CA ALA A 152 22.46 6.00 -17.45
C ALA A 152 22.96 5.95 -16.00
N TYR A 153 22.13 5.46 -15.08
CA TYR A 153 22.52 5.32 -13.67
C TYR A 153 23.58 4.23 -13.50
N ARG A 154 23.38 3.05 -14.09
CA ARG A 154 24.36 1.94 -14.01
C ARG A 154 25.68 2.27 -14.69
N SER A 155 25.68 3.09 -15.73
CA SER A 155 26.90 3.54 -16.40
C SER A 155 27.62 4.68 -15.65
N GLY A 156 27.05 5.19 -14.54
CA GLY A 156 27.56 6.36 -13.83
C GLY A 156 27.41 7.67 -14.61
N ALA A 157 26.59 7.68 -15.67
CA ALA A 157 26.25 8.88 -16.42
C ALA A 157 25.38 9.80 -15.55
N VAL A 158 24.38 9.23 -14.87
CA VAL A 158 23.60 9.88 -13.81
C VAL A 158 24.06 9.36 -12.45
N THR A 159 24.53 10.26 -11.59
CA THR A 159 24.99 9.92 -10.24
C THR A 159 23.86 10.00 -9.20
N PRO A 160 24.00 9.35 -8.02
CA PRO A 160 23.05 9.49 -6.93
C PRO A 160 22.83 10.96 -6.52
N GLY A 161 23.89 11.77 -6.52
CA GLY A 161 23.81 13.19 -6.17
C GLY A 161 23.02 14.02 -7.19
N GLU A 162 23.16 13.72 -8.49
CA GLU A 162 22.37 14.37 -9.54
C GLU A 162 20.91 13.94 -9.48
N LEU A 163 20.62 12.66 -9.19
CA LEU A 163 19.26 12.20 -8.92
C LEU A 163 18.63 12.91 -7.72
N GLN A 164 19.36 13.03 -6.61
CA GLN A 164 18.89 13.76 -5.42
C GLN A 164 18.62 15.24 -5.70
N LYS A 165 19.39 15.87 -6.58
CA LYS A 165 19.18 17.26 -7.02
C LYS A 165 18.00 17.41 -7.98
N ALA A 166 17.69 16.36 -8.75
CA ALA A 166 16.50 16.32 -9.59
C ALA A 166 15.22 16.24 -8.73
N VAL A 167 15.30 15.66 -7.53
CA VAL A 167 14.24 15.78 -6.51
C VAL A 167 14.26 17.20 -5.93
N ALA A 168 13.50 18.10 -6.55
CA ALA A 168 13.52 19.50 -6.18
C ALA A 168 12.99 19.73 -4.75
N ALA A 169 13.76 20.45 -3.94
CA ALA A 169 13.45 20.72 -2.53
C ALA A 169 12.43 21.86 -2.32
N ALA A 170 12.15 22.70 -3.33
CA ALA A 170 11.26 23.85 -3.18
C ALA A 170 10.53 24.23 -4.48
N TYR A 171 9.23 24.52 -4.38
CA TYR A 171 8.35 25.23 -5.34
C TYR A 171 8.27 24.77 -6.81
N SER A 172 8.94 23.71 -7.27
CA SER A 172 8.76 23.19 -8.63
C SER A 172 7.63 22.14 -8.77
N GLY A 173 6.89 21.86 -7.70
CA GLY A 173 5.61 21.15 -7.69
C GLY A 173 4.43 22.02 -7.19
N ALA A 174 4.66 23.32 -6.97
CA ALA A 174 3.70 24.21 -6.30
C ALA A 174 2.60 24.75 -7.23
N LEU A 175 2.07 23.91 -8.12
CA LEU A 175 0.72 24.10 -8.63
C LEU A 175 -0.17 23.08 -7.93
N PRO A 176 -1.32 23.49 -7.38
CA PRO A 176 -2.38 22.57 -7.01
C PRO A 176 -2.58 21.55 -8.16
N GLY A 177 -2.34 20.26 -7.87
CA GLY A 177 -2.44 19.16 -8.84
C GLY A 177 -1.15 18.65 -9.51
N ALA A 178 0.04 19.18 -9.19
CA ALA A 178 1.30 18.58 -9.67
C ALA A 178 1.65 17.32 -8.86
N THR A 179 1.63 16.15 -9.47
CA THR A 179 1.93 14.88 -8.78
C THR A 179 3.41 14.52 -8.97
N HIS A 180 4.18 14.47 -7.88
CA HIS A 180 5.55 13.91 -7.87
C HIS A 180 5.60 12.40 -8.24
N GLU A 181 4.44 11.79 -8.51
CA GLU A 181 4.30 10.40 -8.91
C GLU A 181 4.83 10.11 -10.32
N GLY A 182 5.00 11.13 -11.18
CA GLY A 182 5.51 10.95 -12.54
C GLY A 182 6.96 10.44 -12.54
N LEU A 183 7.87 11.18 -11.89
CA LEU A 183 9.26 10.77 -11.73
C LEU A 183 9.35 9.48 -10.91
N ALA A 184 8.57 9.36 -9.83
CA ALA A 184 8.51 8.13 -9.03
C ALA A 184 8.14 6.90 -9.88
N GLY A 185 7.21 7.05 -10.82
CA GLY A 185 6.82 6.00 -11.76
C GLY A 185 7.95 5.61 -12.72
N ILE A 186 8.69 6.59 -13.26
CA ILE A 186 9.88 6.33 -14.09
C ILE A 186 10.97 5.61 -13.29
N VAL A 187 11.22 6.07 -12.06
CA VAL A 187 12.16 5.49 -11.10
C VAL A 187 11.77 4.05 -10.74
N ALA A 188 10.51 3.81 -10.38
CA ALA A 188 10.00 2.47 -10.09
C ALA A 188 10.16 1.52 -11.30
N GLY A 189 9.84 2.03 -12.50
CA GLY A 189 9.95 1.27 -13.75
C GLY A 189 11.37 0.84 -14.12
N THR A 190 12.40 1.41 -13.49
CA THR A 190 13.79 0.95 -13.67
C THR A 190 14.05 -0.42 -13.05
N GLY A 191 13.31 -0.78 -11.99
CA GLY A 191 13.59 -1.95 -11.16
C GLY A 191 14.96 -1.91 -10.45
N ASN A 192 15.68 -0.79 -10.49
CA ASN A 192 17.00 -0.63 -9.92
C ASN A 192 16.88 -0.21 -8.45
N ALA A 193 17.17 -1.14 -7.54
CA ALA A 193 16.97 -0.93 -6.11
C ALA A 193 17.74 0.30 -5.57
N ASP A 194 18.99 0.50 -5.99
CA ASP A 194 19.80 1.62 -5.47
C ASP A 194 19.26 2.97 -5.94
N LEU A 195 18.77 3.04 -7.18
CA LEU A 195 18.13 4.24 -7.75
C LEU A 195 16.83 4.55 -7.02
N ILE A 196 15.96 3.54 -6.87
CA ILE A 196 14.67 3.66 -6.19
C ILE A 196 14.86 4.09 -4.73
N GLU A 197 15.78 3.46 -4.00
CA GLU A 197 16.07 3.80 -2.62
C GLU A 197 16.64 5.21 -2.47
N THR A 198 17.52 5.63 -3.39
CA THR A 198 18.09 6.98 -3.39
C THR A 198 17.01 8.04 -3.55
N TYR A 199 16.10 7.84 -4.50
CA TYR A 199 14.95 8.71 -4.73
C TYR A 199 14.02 8.74 -3.51
N ALA A 200 13.57 7.58 -3.03
CA ALA A 200 12.64 7.47 -1.91
C ALA A 200 13.20 8.11 -0.62
N LYS A 201 14.47 7.86 -0.29
CA LYS A 201 15.13 8.46 0.87
C LYS A 201 15.17 9.99 0.77
N LYS A 202 15.39 10.53 -0.43
CA LYS A 202 15.43 11.99 -0.61
C LYS A 202 14.06 12.63 -0.46
N GLU A 203 13.02 12.02 -1.02
CA GLU A 203 11.64 12.48 -0.81
C GLU A 203 11.26 12.44 0.67
N MET A 204 11.60 11.36 1.39
CA MET A 204 11.35 11.23 2.84
C MET A 204 12.12 12.27 3.67
N GLU A 205 13.36 12.61 3.28
CA GLU A 205 14.13 13.69 3.90
C GLU A 205 13.40 15.04 3.77
N ILE A 206 12.84 15.33 2.59
CA ILE A 206 12.10 16.57 2.33
C ILE A 206 10.79 16.61 3.12
N ILE A 207 10.00 15.52 3.10
CA ILE A 207 8.77 15.39 3.91
C ILE A 207 9.06 15.74 5.37
N ARG A 208 10.16 15.21 5.91
CA ARG A 208 10.56 15.43 7.30
C ARG A 208 11.03 16.85 7.56
N ALA A 209 11.79 17.45 6.64
CA ALA A 209 12.25 18.84 6.74
C ALA A 209 11.06 19.82 6.79
N ASP A 210 9.96 19.50 6.08
CA ASP A 210 8.74 20.30 6.03
C ASP A 210 7.74 19.94 7.15
N GLY A 211 8.23 19.40 8.27
CA GLY A 211 7.42 19.10 9.45
C GLY A 211 6.64 17.78 9.39
N GLY A 212 6.97 16.91 8.44
CA GLY A 212 6.40 15.56 8.33
C GLY A 212 5.03 15.51 7.65
N TYR A 213 4.65 16.53 6.89
CA TYR A 213 3.36 16.60 6.19
C TYR A 213 3.51 17.03 4.73
N ASP A 214 3.56 16.05 3.82
CA ASP A 214 3.48 16.27 2.37
C ASP A 214 2.88 15.03 1.70
N GLN A 215 1.68 15.18 1.14
CA GLN A 215 0.92 14.05 0.60
C GLN A 215 1.40 13.62 -0.79
N GLN A 216 1.79 14.57 -1.63
CA GLN A 216 2.24 14.30 -2.99
C GLN A 216 3.56 13.55 -2.97
N ARG A 217 4.47 13.95 -2.09
CA ARG A 217 5.73 13.23 -1.87
C ARG A 217 5.51 11.89 -1.19
N SER A 218 4.55 11.76 -0.27
CA SER A 218 4.19 10.45 0.28
C SER A 218 3.70 9.47 -0.80
N ALA A 219 2.86 9.94 -1.73
CA ALA A 219 2.42 9.14 -2.87
C ALA A 219 3.58 8.80 -3.81
N ALA A 220 4.51 9.74 -4.04
CA ALA A 220 5.71 9.50 -4.83
C ALA A 220 6.64 8.45 -4.19
N VAL A 221 6.86 8.52 -2.88
CA VAL A 221 7.63 7.51 -2.13
C VAL A 221 6.97 6.14 -2.27
N ALA A 222 5.67 6.03 -2.02
CA ALA A 222 4.95 4.76 -2.14
C ALA A 222 4.99 4.19 -3.57
N THR A 223 4.85 5.05 -4.58
CA THR A 223 4.97 4.66 -6.00
C THR A 223 6.37 4.16 -6.34
N ALA A 224 7.42 4.85 -5.91
CA ALA A 224 8.80 4.44 -6.14
C ALA A 224 9.10 3.08 -5.49
N LEU A 225 8.75 2.94 -4.20
CA LEU A 225 9.00 1.73 -3.42
C LEU A 225 8.27 0.50 -3.96
N ALA A 226 7.13 0.69 -4.65
CA ALA A 226 6.43 -0.41 -5.31
C ALA A 226 7.26 -1.09 -6.43
N GLY A 227 8.30 -0.41 -6.94
CA GLY A 227 9.25 -0.98 -7.90
C GLY A 227 10.39 -1.79 -7.29
N LEU A 228 10.52 -1.83 -5.96
CA LEU A 228 11.60 -2.59 -5.31
C LEU A 228 11.37 -4.11 -5.39
N PRO A 229 12.44 -4.90 -5.56
CA PRO A 229 12.41 -6.33 -5.27
C PRO A 229 11.99 -6.62 -3.82
N PRO A 230 11.30 -7.75 -3.53
CA PRO A 230 10.76 -8.02 -2.18
C PRO A 230 11.79 -7.98 -1.04
N ASP A 231 12.99 -8.53 -1.26
CA ASP A 231 14.10 -8.56 -0.29
C ASP A 231 14.63 -7.15 0.02
N ARG A 232 14.69 -6.30 -1.01
CA ARG A 232 15.10 -4.89 -0.89
C ARG A 232 14.00 -4.05 -0.26
N LEU A 233 12.74 -4.26 -0.62
CA LEU A 233 11.60 -3.60 0.01
C LEU A 233 11.53 -3.94 1.50
N GLN A 234 11.66 -5.21 1.89
CA GLN A 234 11.73 -5.63 3.28
C GLN A 234 12.85 -4.90 4.03
N SER A 235 14.06 -4.91 3.48
CA SER A 235 15.23 -4.24 4.08
C SER A 235 15.00 -2.73 4.21
N PHE A 236 14.35 -2.12 3.23
CA PHE A 236 14.01 -0.71 3.26
C PHE A 236 13.01 -0.38 4.38
N LEU A 237 11.90 -1.13 4.47
CA LEU A 237 10.87 -0.94 5.49
C LEU A 237 11.46 -1.10 6.91
N ALA A 238 12.35 -2.08 7.10
CA ALA A 238 13.00 -2.32 8.39
C ALA A 238 13.91 -1.16 8.82
N ASN A 239 14.60 -0.53 7.87
CA ASN A 239 15.58 0.53 8.14
C ASN A 239 14.99 1.95 8.18
N ASN A 240 13.74 2.15 7.70
CA ASN A 240 13.15 3.48 7.54
C ASN A 240 11.78 3.62 8.26
N LYS A 241 11.64 2.99 9.43
CA LYS A 241 10.35 2.90 10.16
C LYS A 241 9.68 4.25 10.40
N GLU A 242 10.43 5.25 10.89
CA GLU A 242 9.88 6.58 11.19
C GLU A 242 9.43 7.30 9.93
N GLY A 243 10.26 7.31 8.88
CA GLY A 243 9.88 7.99 7.65
C GLY A 243 8.69 7.29 6.96
N MET A 244 8.57 5.96 7.06
CA MET A 244 7.40 5.26 6.56
C MET A 244 6.13 5.60 7.34
N ALA A 245 6.24 5.89 8.64
CA ALA A 245 5.12 6.38 9.43
C ALA A 245 4.67 7.78 8.93
N ASP A 246 5.61 8.68 8.62
CA ASP A 246 5.31 9.97 8.01
C ASP A 246 4.64 9.79 6.63
N VAL A 247 5.15 8.86 5.82
CA VAL A 247 4.60 8.55 4.49
C VAL A 247 3.14 8.10 4.60
N LEU A 248 2.87 7.07 5.41
CA LEU A 248 1.54 6.50 5.57
C LEU A 248 0.57 7.45 6.27
N LYS A 249 1.06 8.33 7.14
CA LYS A 249 0.23 9.35 7.78
C LYS A 249 -0.39 10.29 6.74
N ASN A 250 0.35 10.65 5.70
CA ASN A 250 -0.04 11.69 4.73
C ASN A 250 -0.61 11.12 3.43
N ILE A 251 -0.35 9.84 3.11
CA ILE A 251 -0.91 9.22 1.90
C ILE A 251 -2.43 9.28 1.95
N ASN A 252 -3.06 9.70 0.85
CA ASN A 252 -4.51 9.87 0.71
C ASN A 252 -5.16 10.77 1.78
N ALA A 253 -4.44 11.71 2.38
CA ALA A 253 -4.97 12.55 3.47
C ALA A 253 -5.83 13.75 3.01
N ASP A 254 -5.87 14.09 1.71
CA ASP A 254 -6.75 15.09 1.10
C ASP A 254 -7.60 14.48 -0.04
N VAL A 255 -8.69 15.16 -0.38
CA VAL A 255 -9.67 14.75 -1.39
C VAL A 255 -9.03 14.56 -2.76
N ASP A 256 -8.07 15.41 -3.15
CA ASP A 256 -7.37 15.30 -4.43
C ASP A 256 -6.35 14.13 -4.44
N ALA A 257 -5.75 13.80 -3.29
CA ALA A 257 -4.81 12.69 -3.13
C ALA A 257 -5.52 11.34 -2.94
N SER A 258 -6.80 11.34 -2.57
CA SER A 258 -7.58 10.12 -2.28
C SER A 258 -7.71 9.15 -3.47
N TYR A 259 -7.45 9.60 -4.69
CA TYR A 259 -7.48 8.79 -5.91
C TYR A 259 -6.11 8.27 -6.36
N SER A 260 -5.02 8.60 -5.67
CA SER A 260 -3.68 8.09 -6.02
C SER A 260 -3.60 6.56 -5.91
N PRO A 261 -3.08 5.85 -6.92
CA PRO A 261 -2.90 4.39 -6.87
C PRO A 261 -1.71 3.96 -6.00
N ALA A 262 -0.92 4.92 -5.50
CA ALA A 262 0.38 4.68 -4.86
C ALA A 262 0.30 3.71 -3.68
N LEU A 263 -0.70 3.86 -2.79
CA LEU A 263 -0.87 2.98 -1.64
C LEU A 263 -1.18 1.54 -2.09
N GLY A 264 -2.07 1.37 -3.06
CA GLY A 264 -2.40 0.06 -3.62
C GLY A 264 -1.19 -0.65 -4.22
N LYS A 265 -0.38 0.07 -5.01
CA LYS A 265 0.86 -0.47 -5.59
C LYS A 265 1.86 -0.88 -4.51
N LEU A 266 2.03 -0.08 -3.46
CA LEU A 266 2.92 -0.41 -2.35
C LEU A 266 2.42 -1.63 -1.57
N LEU A 267 1.10 -1.76 -1.35
CA LEU A 267 0.50 -2.93 -0.70
C LEU A 267 0.66 -4.20 -1.55
N ASP A 268 0.46 -4.13 -2.86
CA ASP A 268 0.71 -5.27 -3.76
C ASP A 268 2.19 -5.67 -3.76
N ALA A 269 3.11 -4.70 -3.74
CA ALA A 269 4.55 -4.98 -3.64
C ALA A 269 4.90 -5.63 -2.30
N ALA A 270 4.34 -5.15 -1.19
CA ALA A 270 4.49 -5.75 0.13
C ALA A 270 3.88 -7.15 0.21
N GLY A 271 2.76 -7.40 -0.46
CA GLY A 271 2.13 -8.72 -0.54
C GLY A 271 2.99 -9.76 -1.26
N ARG A 272 3.96 -9.34 -2.09
CA ARG A 272 4.93 -10.25 -2.72
C ARG A 272 6.05 -10.71 -1.78
N ILE A 273 6.17 -10.12 -0.58
CA ILE A 273 7.12 -10.59 0.44
C ILE A 273 6.56 -11.88 1.04
N ASN A 274 7.21 -13.01 0.74
CA ASN A 274 6.78 -14.34 1.17
C ASN A 274 7.97 -15.14 1.74
N PRO A 275 7.93 -15.57 3.02
CA PRO A 275 6.85 -15.36 3.99
C PRO A 275 6.69 -13.87 4.38
N PRO A 276 5.48 -13.45 4.80
CA PRO A 276 5.25 -12.07 5.23
C PRO A 276 6.09 -11.77 6.48
N THR A 277 6.59 -10.54 6.56
CA THR A 277 7.45 -10.06 7.66
C THR A 277 6.67 -9.11 8.57
N ALA A 278 7.17 -8.88 9.78
CA ALA A 278 6.57 -7.93 10.73
C ALA A 278 6.38 -6.53 10.10
N GLU A 279 7.34 -6.09 9.29
CA GLU A 279 7.28 -4.81 8.57
C GLU A 279 6.16 -4.78 7.52
N SER A 280 6.01 -5.84 6.72
CA SER A 280 4.95 -5.92 5.71
C SER A 280 3.55 -5.99 6.34
N LEU A 281 3.42 -6.72 7.45
CA LEU A 281 2.17 -6.82 8.21
C LEU A 281 1.83 -5.49 8.89
N LYS A 282 2.84 -4.78 9.42
CA LYS A 282 2.66 -3.44 9.99
C LYS A 282 2.21 -2.44 8.92
N LEU A 283 2.84 -2.45 7.74
CA LEU A 283 2.46 -1.63 6.60
C LEU A 283 0.99 -1.85 6.20
N PHE A 284 0.56 -3.11 6.07
CA PHE A 284 -0.85 -3.45 5.87
C PHE A 284 -1.72 -2.86 6.98
N SER A 285 -1.39 -3.11 8.24
CA SER A 285 -2.20 -2.69 9.39
C SER A 285 -2.35 -1.17 9.50
N ASP A 286 -1.30 -0.42 9.18
CA ASP A 286 -1.29 1.05 9.24
C ASP A 286 -1.96 1.69 8.03
N SER A 287 -2.04 0.96 6.90
CA SER A 287 -2.70 1.43 5.68
C SER A 287 -4.22 1.41 5.76
N ILE A 288 -4.81 0.63 6.68
CA ILE A 288 -6.26 0.39 6.74
C ILE A 288 -7.05 1.71 6.85
N GLY A 289 -6.61 2.62 7.73
CA GLY A 289 -7.24 3.93 7.90
C GLY A 289 -7.03 4.88 6.71
N LYS A 290 -6.27 4.49 5.69
CA LYS A 290 -5.91 5.27 4.49
C LYS A 290 -6.48 4.71 3.19
N LEU A 291 -7.25 3.61 3.27
CA LEU A 291 -7.88 3.02 2.09
C LEU A 291 -8.91 3.96 1.44
N GLY A 292 -9.58 4.80 2.23
CA GLY A 292 -10.48 5.85 1.74
C GLY A 292 -11.51 5.29 0.74
N GLU A 293 -11.79 6.03 -0.33
CA GLU A 293 -12.63 5.59 -1.47
C GLU A 293 -11.80 5.03 -2.65
N ASN A 294 -10.51 4.77 -2.44
CA ASN A 294 -9.60 4.35 -3.50
C ASN A 294 -9.79 2.87 -3.86
N ARG A 295 -10.31 2.59 -5.05
CA ARG A 295 -10.57 1.21 -5.51
C ARG A 295 -9.31 0.35 -5.56
N GLU A 296 -8.19 0.91 -6.03
CA GLU A 296 -6.94 0.17 -6.17
C GLU A 296 -6.32 -0.19 -4.82
N SER A 297 -6.35 0.74 -3.86
CA SER A 297 -5.85 0.51 -2.50
C SER A 297 -6.68 -0.53 -1.77
N ARG A 298 -8.02 -0.49 -1.91
CA ARG A 298 -8.93 -1.50 -1.36
C ARG A 298 -8.69 -2.88 -1.97
N ALA A 299 -8.53 -2.95 -3.30
CA ALA A 299 -8.25 -4.20 -4.00
C ALA A 299 -6.91 -4.81 -3.57
N ALA A 300 -5.87 -3.99 -3.44
CA ALA A 300 -4.55 -4.45 -2.97
C ALA A 300 -4.59 -4.92 -1.51
N ALA A 301 -5.31 -4.20 -0.63
CA ALA A 301 -5.48 -4.62 0.77
C ALA A 301 -6.27 -5.94 0.87
N ALA A 302 -7.32 -6.11 0.07
CA ALA A 302 -8.05 -7.37 -0.03
C ALA A 302 -7.15 -8.53 -0.49
N ARG A 303 -6.36 -8.33 -1.55
CA ARG A 303 -5.38 -9.33 -2.02
C ARG A 303 -4.33 -9.66 -0.96
N PHE A 304 -3.80 -8.65 -0.27
CA PHE A 304 -2.84 -8.84 0.81
C PHE A 304 -3.44 -9.73 1.91
N PHE A 305 -4.66 -9.44 2.36
CA PHE A 305 -5.34 -10.24 3.37
C PHE A 305 -5.65 -11.66 2.89
N THR A 306 -6.09 -11.84 1.65
CA THR A 306 -6.31 -13.18 1.08
C THR A 306 -5.03 -14.01 1.07
N GLN A 307 -3.89 -13.41 0.73
CA GLN A 307 -2.60 -14.11 0.68
C GLN A 307 -2.00 -14.38 2.06
N HIS A 308 -2.12 -13.43 2.99
CA HIS A 308 -1.39 -13.43 4.27
C HIS A 308 -2.30 -13.42 5.50
N GLY A 309 -3.58 -13.74 5.35
CA GLY A 309 -4.61 -13.56 6.36
C GLY A 309 -4.27 -14.18 7.72
N ASP A 310 -3.72 -15.39 7.75
CA ASP A 310 -3.35 -16.04 9.00
C ASP A 310 -2.21 -15.31 9.72
N ALA A 311 -1.22 -14.79 8.98
CA ALA A 311 -0.13 -14.00 9.53
C ALA A 311 -0.62 -12.61 9.99
N VAL A 312 -1.54 -11.99 9.25
CA VAL A 312 -2.20 -10.74 9.65
C VAL A 312 -2.92 -10.93 10.98
N LEU A 313 -3.78 -11.94 11.07
CA LEU A 313 -4.55 -12.24 12.27
C LEU A 313 -3.62 -12.56 13.45
N ALA A 314 -2.61 -13.40 13.26
CA ALA A 314 -1.62 -13.71 14.30
C ALA A 314 -0.86 -12.47 14.79
N SER A 315 -0.50 -11.54 13.90
CA SER A 315 0.20 -10.31 14.28
C SER A 315 -0.64 -9.35 15.12
N MET A 316 -1.97 -9.50 15.07
CA MET A 316 -2.94 -8.67 15.78
C MET A 316 -3.47 -9.32 17.06
N GLN A 317 -2.99 -10.52 17.41
CA GLN A 317 -3.40 -11.21 18.63
C GLN A 317 -2.74 -10.65 19.89
N ASP A 318 -3.43 -10.76 21.03
CA ASP A 318 -2.82 -10.64 22.36
C ASP A 318 -2.36 -12.01 22.89
N LYS A 319 -1.83 -12.03 24.12
CA LYS A 319 -1.35 -13.26 24.77
C LYS A 319 -2.43 -14.33 25.00
N SER A 320 -3.71 -13.94 24.95
CA SER A 320 -4.85 -14.84 25.11
C SER A 320 -5.29 -15.53 23.81
N GLY A 321 -4.71 -15.13 22.67
CA GLY A 321 -5.07 -15.59 21.32
C GLY A 321 -6.26 -14.85 20.70
N SER A 322 -6.85 -13.89 21.41
CA SER A 322 -7.86 -12.99 20.85
C SER A 322 -7.20 -11.85 20.08
N LEU A 323 -7.93 -11.23 19.15
CA LEU A 323 -7.51 -9.95 18.57
C LEU A 323 -7.36 -8.93 19.70
N ASN A 324 -6.23 -8.23 19.76
CA ASN A 324 -6.04 -7.13 20.70
C ASN A 324 -6.92 -5.92 20.33
N LEU A 325 -7.02 -4.91 21.20
CA LEU A 325 -7.89 -3.75 20.97
C LEU A 325 -7.62 -3.03 19.63
N ASP A 326 -6.36 -2.86 19.24
CA ASP A 326 -5.98 -2.22 17.97
C ASP A 326 -6.35 -3.11 16.78
N GLY A 327 -6.09 -4.42 16.89
CA GLY A 327 -6.45 -5.43 15.89
C GLY A 327 -7.96 -5.50 15.64
N GLN A 328 -8.78 -5.45 16.70
CA GLN A 328 -10.24 -5.42 16.59
C GLN A 328 -10.72 -4.19 15.81
N LYS A 329 -10.17 -3.00 16.12
CA LYS A 329 -10.50 -1.74 15.43
C LYS A 329 -10.08 -1.78 13.96
N LYS A 330 -8.83 -2.18 13.69
CA LYS A 330 -8.28 -2.27 12.34
C LYS A 330 -9.05 -3.27 11.48
N MET A 331 -9.36 -4.45 11.99
CA MET A 331 -10.14 -5.44 11.22
C MET A 331 -11.57 -4.97 10.96
N SER A 332 -12.20 -4.29 11.93
CA SER A 332 -13.53 -3.70 11.72
C SER A 332 -13.49 -2.66 10.60
N GLU A 333 -12.55 -1.72 10.65
CA GLU A 333 -12.37 -0.69 9.62
C GLU A 333 -12.05 -1.29 8.25
N PHE A 334 -11.17 -2.30 8.21
CA PHE A 334 -10.83 -3.00 6.99
C PHE A 334 -12.07 -3.62 6.34
N PHE A 335 -12.91 -4.34 7.10
CA PHE A 335 -14.14 -4.91 6.59
C PHE A 335 -15.18 -3.84 6.21
N THR A 336 -15.29 -2.73 6.94
CA THR A 336 -16.09 -1.57 6.53
C THR A 336 -15.75 -1.16 5.12
N ARG A 337 -14.46 -0.90 4.85
CA ARG A 337 -13.98 -0.32 3.58
C ARG A 337 -13.94 -1.34 2.44
N THR A 338 -13.83 -2.63 2.74
CA THR A 338 -13.63 -3.67 1.70
C THR A 338 -14.83 -4.57 1.44
N LEU A 339 -15.73 -4.76 2.42
CA LEU A 339 -16.91 -5.63 2.26
C LEU A 339 -18.21 -4.84 2.16
N PHE A 340 -18.34 -3.76 2.92
CA PHE A 340 -19.64 -3.14 3.18
C PHE A 340 -19.83 -1.75 2.57
N SER A 341 -18.74 -1.04 2.25
CA SER A 341 -18.80 0.34 1.79
C SER A 341 -18.35 0.49 0.34
N PRO A 342 -18.99 1.34 -0.48
CA PRO A 342 -18.53 1.67 -1.82
C PRO A 342 -17.24 2.51 -1.78
N PRO A 343 -16.53 2.63 -2.92
CA PRO A 343 -16.84 1.95 -4.19
C PRO A 343 -16.43 0.47 -4.20
N GLU A 344 -17.09 -0.29 -5.08
CA GLU A 344 -16.68 -1.64 -5.43
C GLU A 344 -15.34 -1.65 -6.16
N PHE A 345 -14.62 -2.75 -6.05
CA PHE A 345 -13.29 -2.92 -6.63
C PHE A 345 -13.11 -4.31 -7.23
N GLU A 346 -12.11 -4.43 -8.10
CA GLU A 346 -11.78 -5.69 -8.75
C GLU A 346 -11.37 -6.76 -7.73
N GLY A 347 -12.01 -7.93 -7.80
CA GLY A 347 -11.75 -9.05 -6.90
C GLY A 347 -12.52 -9.02 -5.57
N GLN A 348 -13.44 -8.07 -5.37
CA GLN A 348 -14.24 -7.98 -4.13
C GLN A 348 -15.07 -9.23 -3.84
N ASP A 349 -15.66 -9.86 -4.87
CA ASP A 349 -16.42 -11.11 -4.70
C ASP A 349 -15.53 -12.28 -4.28
N ALA A 350 -14.35 -12.41 -4.89
CA ALA A 350 -13.37 -13.43 -4.48
C ALA A 350 -12.92 -13.19 -3.03
N PHE A 351 -12.74 -11.93 -2.64
CA PHE A 351 -12.40 -11.57 -1.27
C PHE A 351 -13.53 -11.92 -0.27
N ARG A 352 -14.80 -11.67 -0.61
CA ARG A 352 -15.96 -12.11 0.20
C ARG A 352 -15.96 -13.63 0.40
N GLN A 353 -15.69 -14.38 -0.66
CA GLN A 353 -15.58 -15.84 -0.61
C GLN A 353 -14.40 -16.30 0.26
N ASP A 354 -13.24 -15.65 0.17
CA ASP A 354 -12.07 -15.97 1.02
C ASP A 354 -12.39 -15.77 2.52
N VAL A 355 -13.01 -14.63 2.88
CA VAL A 355 -13.42 -14.36 4.27
C VAL A 355 -14.36 -15.45 4.78
N MET A 356 -15.37 -15.84 3.99
CA MET A 356 -16.32 -16.88 4.38
C MET A 356 -15.69 -18.27 4.45
N SER A 357 -14.84 -18.63 3.48
CA SER A 357 -14.09 -19.88 3.49
C SER A 357 -13.18 -20.00 4.72
N ARG A 358 -12.56 -18.88 5.13
CA ARG A 358 -11.69 -18.83 6.31
C ARG A 358 -12.50 -19.05 7.58
N LEU A 359 -13.63 -18.34 7.74
CA LEU A 359 -14.52 -18.55 8.89
C LEU A 359 -15.06 -19.98 8.96
N GLN A 360 -15.42 -20.58 7.83
CA GLN A 360 -15.84 -21.99 7.78
C GLN A 360 -14.69 -22.93 8.18
N SER A 361 -13.47 -22.68 7.72
CA SER A 361 -12.30 -23.50 8.08
C SER A 361 -12.05 -23.44 9.59
N MET A 362 -12.10 -22.24 10.18
CA MET A 362 -11.97 -22.04 11.62
C MET A 362 -13.07 -22.77 12.41
N SER A 363 -14.32 -22.72 11.94
CA SER A 363 -15.43 -23.47 12.54
C SER A 363 -15.20 -24.98 12.47
N THR A 364 -14.78 -25.48 11.31
CA THR A 364 -14.50 -26.91 11.09
C THR A 364 -13.37 -27.39 12.00
N ASP A 365 -12.34 -26.58 12.19
CA ASP A 365 -11.24 -26.89 13.10
C ASP A 365 -11.70 -26.94 14.55
N LEU A 366 -12.52 -25.98 15.00
CA LEU A 366 -13.09 -26.02 16.35
C LEU A 366 -13.94 -27.26 16.58
N GLU A 367 -14.62 -27.75 15.55
CA GLU A 367 -15.50 -28.91 15.67
C GLU A 367 -14.76 -30.25 15.75
N GLN A 368 -13.48 -30.28 15.38
CA GLN A 368 -12.60 -31.41 15.71
C GLN A 368 -12.41 -31.55 17.24
N HIS A 369 -12.69 -30.48 18.00
CA HIS A 369 -12.57 -30.42 19.45
C HIS A 369 -13.94 -30.48 20.17
N ALA A 370 -15.01 -30.87 19.45
CA ALA A 370 -16.39 -30.94 19.96
C ALA A 370 -16.53 -31.70 21.30
N THR A 371 -15.78 -32.81 21.44
CA THR A 371 -15.87 -33.71 22.60
C THR A 371 -14.73 -33.53 23.61
N GLU A 372 -13.85 -32.53 23.43
CA GLU A 372 -12.76 -32.27 24.38
C GLU A 372 -13.30 -31.79 25.73
N ASN A 373 -12.80 -32.36 26.82
CA ASN A 373 -13.14 -31.94 28.17
C ASN A 373 -11.96 -32.13 29.15
N PRO A 374 -11.30 -31.06 29.61
CA PRO A 374 -11.46 -29.67 29.15
C PRO A 374 -10.83 -29.46 27.75
N PRO A 375 -11.30 -28.47 26.96
CA PRO A 375 -10.63 -28.10 25.72
C PRO A 375 -9.19 -27.64 25.94
N SER A 376 -8.31 -27.92 24.97
CA SER A 376 -6.92 -27.47 24.99
C SER A 376 -6.81 -25.93 24.97
N GLN A 377 -5.65 -25.39 25.39
CA GLN A 377 -5.43 -23.94 25.31
C GLN A 377 -5.40 -23.45 23.85
N ASP A 378 -4.96 -24.28 22.92
CA ASP A 378 -4.90 -23.92 21.50
C ASP A 378 -6.30 -23.89 20.88
N SER A 379 -7.18 -24.84 21.21
CA SER A 379 -8.59 -24.80 20.75
C SER A 379 -9.34 -23.61 21.37
N LYS A 380 -9.08 -23.26 22.63
CA LYS A 380 -9.60 -22.02 23.24
C LYS A 380 -9.10 -20.75 22.55
N ARG A 381 -7.81 -20.70 22.17
CA ARG A 381 -7.24 -19.58 21.40
C ARG A 381 -7.88 -19.46 20.02
N ALA A 382 -8.07 -20.59 19.33
CA ALA A 382 -8.76 -20.63 18.04
C ALA A 382 -10.21 -20.12 18.16
N ALA A 383 -10.93 -20.51 19.22
CA ALA A 383 -12.30 -20.06 19.48
C ALA A 383 -12.36 -18.54 19.68
N ARG A 384 -11.45 -17.98 20.48
CA ARG A 384 -11.34 -16.53 20.69
C ARG A 384 -10.96 -15.77 19.43
N LEU A 385 -10.05 -16.31 18.61
CA LEU A 385 -9.68 -15.69 17.34
C LEU A 385 -10.89 -15.63 16.39
N MET A 386 -11.61 -16.75 16.25
CA MET A 386 -12.80 -16.82 15.41
C MET A 386 -13.87 -15.86 15.92
N GLY A 387 -14.12 -15.84 17.23
CA GLY A 387 -15.05 -14.90 17.86
C GLY A 387 -14.67 -13.46 17.58
N GLY A 388 -13.42 -13.08 17.84
CA GLY A 388 -12.92 -11.73 17.59
C GLY A 388 -13.02 -11.32 16.12
N LEU A 389 -12.79 -12.23 15.18
CA LEU A 389 -12.92 -11.96 13.74
C LEU A 389 -14.39 -11.74 13.33
N VAL A 390 -15.31 -12.57 13.81
CA VAL A 390 -16.76 -12.38 13.57
C VAL A 390 -17.25 -11.09 14.20
N GLY A 391 -16.81 -10.78 15.43
CA GLY A 391 -17.12 -9.51 16.08
C GLY A 391 -16.60 -8.30 15.31
N ALA A 392 -15.41 -8.39 14.70
CA ALA A 392 -14.88 -7.34 13.83
C ALA A 392 -15.66 -7.21 12.50
N LEU A 393 -16.10 -8.33 11.91
CA LEU A 393 -16.95 -8.33 10.71
C LEU A 393 -18.29 -7.62 10.98
N GLU A 394 -18.92 -7.95 12.11
CA GLU A 394 -20.17 -7.32 12.55
C GLU A 394 -19.96 -5.84 12.89
N GLY A 395 -18.86 -5.53 13.58
CA GLY A 395 -18.43 -4.16 13.86
C GLY A 395 -18.25 -3.34 12.58
N GLY A 396 -17.59 -3.90 11.55
CA GLY A 396 -17.38 -3.22 10.28
C GLY A 396 -18.68 -2.91 9.52
N PHE A 397 -19.65 -3.83 9.54
CA PHE A 397 -20.97 -3.55 8.98
C PHE A 397 -21.68 -2.41 9.73
N GLN A 398 -21.60 -2.40 11.07
CA GLN A 398 -22.19 -1.32 11.86
C GLN A 398 -21.54 0.03 11.56
N ILE A 399 -20.21 0.09 11.39
CA ILE A 399 -19.50 1.30 10.93
C ILE A 399 -20.04 1.75 9.57
N ALA A 400 -20.19 0.83 8.61
CA ALA A 400 -20.71 1.18 7.29
C ALA A 400 -22.13 1.80 7.37
N VAL A 401 -22.99 1.30 8.26
CA VAL A 401 -24.33 1.86 8.49
C VAL A 401 -24.26 3.25 9.14
N GLU A 402 -23.43 3.43 10.16
CA GLU A 402 -23.33 4.67 10.95
C GLU A 402 -22.56 5.79 10.24
N GLU A 403 -21.31 5.54 9.83
CA GLU A 403 -20.41 6.56 9.27
C GLU A 403 -20.91 7.09 7.92
N LEU A 404 -21.48 6.22 7.10
CA LEU A 404 -21.94 6.62 5.78
C LEU A 404 -23.40 7.08 5.80
N ASN A 405 -24.15 6.85 6.88
CA ASN A 405 -25.61 7.08 6.99
C ASN A 405 -26.39 6.55 5.77
N LYS A 406 -25.83 5.55 5.08
CA LYS A 406 -26.34 4.99 3.82
C LYS A 406 -26.79 3.57 4.09
N ARG A 407 -28.05 3.44 4.51
CA ARG A 407 -28.70 2.13 4.69
C ARG A 407 -28.58 1.27 3.43
N ASN A 408 -28.69 1.85 2.24
CA ASN A 408 -28.70 1.09 0.98
C ASN A 408 -27.34 0.45 0.63
N ASP A 409 -26.24 1.17 0.86
CA ASP A 409 -24.90 0.71 0.47
C ASP A 409 -24.42 -0.43 1.37
N ALA A 410 -24.58 -0.26 2.69
CA ALA A 410 -24.28 -1.31 3.66
C ALA A 410 -25.20 -2.53 3.46
N VAL A 411 -26.49 -2.33 3.17
CA VAL A 411 -27.42 -3.42 2.82
C VAL A 411 -26.88 -4.21 1.64
N LYS A 412 -26.47 -3.55 0.55
CA LYS A 412 -25.94 -4.24 -0.62
C LYS A 412 -24.70 -5.07 -0.26
N GLY A 413 -23.73 -4.47 0.45
CA GLY A 413 -22.52 -5.19 0.86
C GLY A 413 -22.82 -6.42 1.74
N MET A 414 -23.77 -6.31 2.66
CA MET A 414 -24.23 -7.44 3.48
C MET A 414 -24.95 -8.51 2.65
N VAL A 415 -25.81 -8.11 1.71
CA VAL A 415 -26.51 -9.02 0.79
C VAL A 415 -25.51 -9.81 -0.04
N ASP A 416 -24.52 -9.14 -0.63
CA ASP A 416 -23.49 -9.79 -1.45
C ASP A 416 -22.63 -10.74 -0.61
N LEU A 417 -22.31 -10.36 0.63
CA LEU A 417 -21.57 -11.20 1.56
C LEU A 417 -22.36 -12.45 1.95
N LEU A 418 -23.65 -12.32 2.31
CA LEU A 418 -24.53 -13.44 2.60
C LEU A 418 -24.74 -14.32 1.37
N PHE A 419 -24.89 -13.73 0.19
CA PHE A 419 -25.03 -14.47 -1.05
C PHE A 419 -23.76 -15.29 -1.36
N SER A 420 -22.58 -14.70 -1.13
CA SER A 420 -21.29 -15.39 -1.23
C SER A 420 -21.15 -16.52 -0.21
N ALA A 421 -21.73 -16.33 0.99
CA ALA A 421 -21.72 -17.33 2.05
C ALA A 421 -22.54 -18.59 1.73
N LYS A 422 -23.43 -18.59 0.72
CA LYS A 422 -24.26 -19.76 0.35
C LYS A 422 -23.47 -21.04 0.12
N SER A 423 -22.28 -20.93 -0.49
CA SER A 423 -21.44 -22.07 -0.81
C SER A 423 -20.79 -22.69 0.44
N PHE A 424 -20.68 -21.91 1.51
CA PHE A 424 -19.95 -22.25 2.73
C PHE A 424 -20.89 -22.55 3.90
N LEU A 425 -22.03 -21.86 3.95
CA LEU A 425 -23.06 -21.94 4.99
C LEU A 425 -24.45 -22.19 4.37
N PRO A 426 -24.63 -23.23 3.55
CA PRO A 426 -25.87 -23.41 2.78
C PRO A 426 -27.11 -23.58 3.67
N ASP A 427 -26.94 -24.22 4.83
CA ASP A 427 -28.02 -24.50 5.77
C ASP A 427 -28.16 -23.45 6.89
N LEU A 428 -27.45 -22.32 6.81
CA LEU A 428 -27.57 -21.23 7.78
C LEU A 428 -29.05 -20.78 7.89
N PRO A 429 -29.69 -20.92 9.07
CA PRO A 429 -31.01 -20.37 9.30
C PRO A 429 -30.96 -18.84 9.30
N ILE A 430 -31.69 -18.24 8.36
CA ILE A 430 -31.98 -16.81 8.33
C ILE A 430 -33.35 -16.60 9.00
N PRO A 431 -33.39 -15.95 10.18
CA PRO A 431 -34.63 -15.78 10.96
C PRO A 431 -35.75 -15.18 10.12
N GLY A 432 -36.88 -15.89 10.03
CA GLY A 432 -38.06 -15.46 9.26
C GLY A 432 -37.94 -15.58 7.73
N ALA A 433 -36.77 -15.95 7.19
CA ALA A 433 -36.57 -16.14 5.75
C ALA A 433 -36.33 -17.61 5.35
N GLY A 434 -35.85 -18.46 6.25
CA GLY A 434 -35.55 -19.87 5.97
C GLY A 434 -34.05 -20.11 5.83
N LYS A 435 -33.64 -21.11 5.04
CA LYS A 435 -32.22 -21.45 4.90
C LYS A 435 -31.55 -20.58 3.83
N LEU A 436 -30.31 -20.17 4.08
CA LEU A 436 -29.55 -19.28 3.19
C LEU A 436 -29.49 -19.77 1.74
N LYS A 437 -29.25 -21.07 1.50
CA LYS A 437 -29.19 -21.63 0.15
C LYS A 437 -30.45 -21.40 -0.68
N ASP A 438 -31.62 -21.39 -0.03
CA ASP A 438 -32.93 -21.31 -0.68
C ASP A 438 -33.33 -19.86 -1.00
N LEU A 439 -32.57 -18.87 -0.54
CA LEU A 439 -32.91 -17.45 -0.67
C LEU A 439 -32.31 -16.82 -1.93
N THR A 440 -33.12 -16.20 -2.78
CA THR A 440 -32.64 -15.34 -3.87
C THR A 440 -31.96 -14.08 -3.33
N ILE A 441 -31.15 -13.40 -4.17
CA ILE A 441 -30.52 -12.13 -3.80
C ILE A 441 -31.57 -11.07 -3.41
N ASP A 442 -32.72 -11.04 -4.10
CA ASP A 442 -33.83 -10.12 -3.79
C ASP A 442 -34.48 -10.44 -2.43
N GLN A 443 -34.64 -11.72 -2.10
CA GLN A 443 -35.16 -12.14 -0.79
C GLN A 443 -34.18 -11.79 0.34
N LEU A 444 -32.87 -11.94 0.11
CA LEU A 444 -31.84 -11.50 1.04
C LEU A 444 -31.88 -9.97 1.21
N GLN A 445 -31.96 -9.21 0.12
CA GLN A 445 -32.03 -7.75 0.19
C GLN A 445 -33.26 -7.26 0.94
N LYS A 446 -34.43 -7.85 0.66
CA LYS A 446 -35.64 -7.54 1.41
C LYS A 446 -35.47 -7.85 2.89
N TRP A 447 -34.92 -9.02 3.21
CA TRP A 447 -34.68 -9.43 4.60
C TRP A 447 -33.71 -8.51 5.33
N VAL A 448 -32.52 -8.23 4.77
CA VAL A 448 -31.52 -7.34 5.38
C VAL A 448 -32.11 -5.95 5.60
N THR A 449 -32.83 -5.42 4.62
CA THR A 449 -33.46 -4.10 4.71
C THR A 449 -34.52 -4.07 5.83
N SER A 450 -35.42 -5.06 5.87
CA SER A 450 -36.46 -5.14 6.91
C SER A 450 -35.85 -5.34 8.29
N ASN A 451 -34.85 -6.21 8.44
CA ASN A 451 -34.22 -6.50 9.72
C ASN A 451 -33.48 -5.27 10.27
N LEU A 452 -32.79 -4.51 9.41
CA LEU A 452 -32.18 -3.22 9.79
C LEU A 452 -33.21 -2.16 10.18
N GLN A 453 -34.39 -2.15 9.56
CA GLN A 453 -35.46 -1.21 9.91
C GLN A 453 -36.10 -1.57 11.26
N GLU A 454 -36.42 -2.85 11.45
CA GLU A 454 -37.00 -3.37 12.70
C GLU A 454 -36.03 -3.18 13.88
N LYS A 455 -34.74 -3.39 13.63
CA LYS A 455 -33.67 -3.31 14.63
C LYS A 455 -32.83 -2.05 14.47
N ALA A 456 -33.43 -0.95 13.99
CA ALA A 456 -32.70 0.31 13.76
C ALA A 456 -32.01 0.88 15.01
N GLN A 457 -32.50 0.52 16.20
CA GLN A 457 -31.91 0.91 17.49
C GLN A 457 -30.80 -0.05 17.97
N LYS A 458 -30.66 -1.22 17.33
CA LYS A 458 -29.65 -2.26 17.60
C LYS A 458 -29.22 -2.97 16.30
N PRO A 459 -28.51 -2.29 15.38
CA PRO A 459 -28.13 -2.87 14.09
C PRO A 459 -27.32 -4.16 14.20
N GLU A 460 -26.63 -4.38 15.32
CA GLU A 460 -25.89 -5.60 15.63
C GLU A 460 -26.73 -6.86 15.69
N ASP A 461 -27.98 -6.72 16.14
CA ASP A 461 -28.94 -7.80 16.19
C ASP A 461 -29.49 -8.11 14.78
N ALA A 462 -29.24 -7.25 13.79
CA ALA A 462 -29.70 -7.44 12.41
C ALA A 462 -28.78 -8.38 11.59
N ILE A 463 -27.60 -8.73 12.13
CA ILE A 463 -26.59 -9.53 11.44
C ILE A 463 -26.70 -10.99 11.89
N PRO A 464 -26.82 -11.98 10.99
CA PRO A 464 -27.01 -13.37 11.39
C PRO A 464 -25.70 -14.11 11.72
N PHE A 465 -24.53 -13.47 11.54
CA PHE A 465 -23.23 -14.16 11.59
C PHE A 465 -22.87 -14.71 12.97
N HIS A 466 -23.14 -14.01 14.08
CA HIS A 466 -22.87 -14.56 15.41
C HIS A 466 -23.69 -15.83 15.72
N GLY A 467 -24.94 -15.90 15.25
CA GLY A 467 -25.77 -17.10 15.34
C GLY A 467 -25.22 -18.21 14.45
N ALA A 468 -24.98 -17.90 13.16
CA ALA A 468 -24.40 -18.81 12.16
C ALA A 468 -23.10 -19.47 12.64
N PHE A 469 -22.22 -18.58 13.09
CA PHE A 469 -21.00 -18.70 13.86
C PHE A 469 -20.94 -19.87 14.81
N GLY A 470 -21.32 -19.58 16.05
CA GLY A 470 -21.07 -20.54 17.11
C GLY A 470 -22.23 -21.46 17.43
N GLU A 471 -23.39 -21.39 16.75
CA GLU A 471 -24.26 -22.57 16.73
C GLU A 471 -23.57 -23.79 16.09
N GLN A 472 -22.53 -23.57 15.28
CA GLN A 472 -21.67 -24.63 14.73
C GLN A 472 -20.54 -25.06 15.68
N ILE A 473 -20.44 -24.49 16.88
CA ILE A 473 -19.44 -24.91 17.88
C ILE A 473 -20.16 -25.79 18.89
N SER A 474 -20.06 -27.11 18.74
CA SER A 474 -20.76 -28.07 19.63
C SER A 474 -20.20 -28.08 21.05
N ASN A 475 -18.93 -27.72 21.23
CA ASN A 475 -18.33 -27.68 22.56
C ASN A 475 -18.75 -26.39 23.32
N PRO A 476 -19.48 -26.50 24.45
CA PRO A 476 -20.02 -25.33 25.16
C PRO A 476 -18.94 -24.42 25.75
N ASP A 477 -17.78 -24.97 26.14
CA ASP A 477 -16.67 -24.17 26.66
C ASP A 477 -16.03 -23.34 25.55
N LEU A 478 -15.81 -23.95 24.38
CA LEU A 478 -15.29 -23.23 23.20
C LEU A 478 -16.30 -22.20 22.69
N ARG A 479 -17.59 -22.51 22.70
CA ARG A 479 -18.66 -21.56 22.37
C ARG A 479 -18.63 -20.35 23.31
N THR A 480 -18.44 -20.57 24.61
CA THR A 480 -18.32 -19.49 25.60
C THR A 480 -17.10 -18.60 25.33
N ASP A 481 -15.94 -19.20 25.03
CA ASP A 481 -14.72 -18.45 24.66
C ASP A 481 -14.91 -17.65 23.35
N TYR A 482 -15.60 -18.22 22.36
CA TYR A 482 -15.97 -17.55 21.11
C TYR A 482 -16.88 -16.34 21.35
N ASP A 483 -17.99 -16.53 22.09
CA ASP A 483 -19.00 -15.49 22.31
C ASP A 483 -18.41 -14.31 23.07
N ALA A 484 -17.61 -14.58 24.10
CA ALA A 484 -16.94 -13.54 24.87
C ALA A 484 -15.98 -12.69 24.02
N ALA A 485 -15.20 -13.33 23.13
CA ALA A 485 -14.27 -12.63 22.25
C ALA A 485 -15.01 -11.82 21.16
N ARG A 486 -16.09 -12.39 20.62
CA ARG A 486 -16.97 -11.73 19.64
C ARG A 486 -17.59 -10.47 20.23
N ASP A 487 -18.21 -10.58 21.40
CA ASP A 487 -18.85 -9.43 22.06
C ASP A 487 -17.83 -8.34 22.39
N THR A 488 -16.64 -8.74 22.85
CA THR A 488 -15.54 -7.80 23.14
C THR A 488 -15.11 -7.03 21.89
N ALA A 489 -14.86 -7.72 20.77
CA ALA A 489 -14.45 -7.09 19.53
C ALA A 489 -15.53 -6.15 18.98
N PHE A 490 -16.78 -6.60 19.04
CA PHE A 490 -17.95 -5.82 18.63
C PHE A 490 -18.12 -4.54 19.48
N VAL A 491 -18.00 -4.64 20.81
CA VAL A 491 -18.13 -3.48 21.72
C VAL A 491 -16.95 -2.51 21.61
N ASN A 492 -15.73 -3.04 21.51
CA ASN A 492 -14.53 -2.20 21.47
C ASN A 492 -14.44 -1.32 20.23
N ARG A 493 -15.14 -1.69 19.15
CA ARG A 493 -15.39 -0.82 18.00
C ARG A 493 -16.09 0.48 18.41
N GLN A 494 -17.13 0.43 19.26
CA GLN A 494 -17.90 1.62 19.67
C GLN A 494 -17.05 2.63 20.46
N ARG A 495 -16.00 2.17 21.15
CA ARG A 495 -15.08 3.01 21.94
C ARG A 495 -14.00 3.69 21.08
N GLY A 496 -14.01 3.51 19.77
CA GLY A 496 -13.03 4.07 18.83
C GLY A 496 -13.52 5.25 17.99
N LEU A 497 -14.80 5.64 18.11
CA LEU A 497 -15.43 6.74 17.36
C LEU A 497 -15.31 8.11 18.07
N THR A 498 -14.47 8.23 19.10
CA THR A 498 -14.21 9.48 19.85
C THR A 498 -12.81 9.99 19.62
#